data_AF-A0A140LBP9-F1
#
_entry.id   AF-A0A140LBP9-F1
#
_cell.length_a   1.000
_cell.length_b   1.000
_cell.length_c   1.000
_cell.angle_alpha   90.00
_cell.angle_beta   90.00
_cell.angle_gamma   90.00
#
_symmetry.space_group_name_H-M   'P 1'
#
loop_
_entity.id
_entity.type
_entity.pdbx_description
1 polymer ?
#
loop_
_entity_poly.entity_id
_entity_poly.type
_entity_poly.pdbx_seq_one_letter_code
_entity_poly.pdbx_strand_id
1 'polypeptide(L)'
;MKVETFNFAVSTGNSESQKAELKKACQQFEAIFLRYLLKEMRKTVPNGGLFGNSLSFNIFQSLYDDALSEELSRNKGIGIAEELYRQLSKYV
;
A
#
# COMPACT_ATOMS: atom_id res chain seq x y z
N MET A 1 -5.09 -16.53 -28.90
CA MET A 1 -5.47 -16.29 -27.49
C MET A 1 -5.63 -14.78 -27.34
N LYS A 2 -6.86 -14.29 -27.12
CA LYS A 2 -7.15 -12.85 -27.05
C LYS A 2 -6.60 -12.34 -25.72
N VAL A 3 -5.48 -11.60 -25.76
CA VAL A 3 -5.05 -10.80 -24.62
C VAL A 3 -6.02 -9.64 -24.55
N GLU A 4 -6.96 -9.72 -23.61
CA GLU A 4 -7.84 -8.62 -23.29
C GLU A 4 -6.96 -7.45 -22.85
N THR A 5 -6.90 -6.43 -23.70
CA THR A 5 -6.39 -5.11 -23.35
C THR A 5 -7.04 -4.72 -22.04
N PHE A 6 -6.23 -4.66 -20.97
CA PHE A 6 -6.58 -3.96 -19.75
C PHE A 6 -6.95 -2.54 -20.16
N ASN A 7 -8.25 -2.31 -20.32
CA ASN A 7 -8.79 -1.02 -20.69
C ASN A 7 -8.66 -0.13 -19.45
N PHE A 8 -7.49 0.47 -19.28
CA PHE A 8 -7.38 1.71 -18.53
C PHE A 8 -8.14 2.75 -19.35
N ALA A 9 -9.46 2.73 -19.22
CA ALA A 9 -10.30 3.79 -19.71
C ALA A 9 -9.85 5.03 -18.93
N VAL A 10 -8.97 5.82 -19.54
CA VAL A 10 -8.79 7.21 -19.17
C VAL A 10 -10.12 7.87 -19.49
N SER A 11 -11.03 7.74 -18.55
CA SER A 11 -12.25 8.50 -18.51
C SER A 11 -11.81 9.95 -18.62
N THR A 12 -12.21 10.60 -19.71
CA THR A 12 -12.28 12.05 -19.88
C THR A 12 -13.30 12.60 -18.88
N GLY A 13 -13.08 12.31 -17.60
CA GLY A 13 -13.84 12.73 -16.45
C GLY A 13 -13.16 13.92 -15.83
N ASN A 14 -13.97 14.93 -15.53
CA ASN A 14 -13.72 16.08 -14.68
C ASN A 14 -12.42 16.00 -13.86
N SER A 15 -11.54 17.01 -13.95
CA SER A 15 -10.21 17.05 -13.29
C SER A 15 -10.25 16.70 -11.81
N GLU A 16 -11.35 16.99 -11.12
CA GLU A 16 -11.57 16.60 -9.72
C GLU A 16 -11.71 15.09 -9.50
N SER A 17 -12.31 14.35 -10.45
CA SER A 17 -12.39 12.89 -10.40
C SER A 17 -11.00 12.25 -10.53
N GLN A 18 -10.16 12.78 -11.41
CA GLN A 18 -8.81 12.26 -11.63
C GLN A 18 -7.91 12.52 -10.40
N LYS A 19 -8.04 13.71 -9.78
CA LYS A 19 -7.35 14.01 -8.51
C LYS A 19 -7.81 13.09 -7.37
N ALA A 20 -9.10 12.79 -7.27
CA ALA A 20 -9.63 11.88 -6.26
C ALA A 20 -9.08 10.45 -6.44
N GLU A 21 -9.03 9.96 -7.68
CA GLU A 21 -8.46 8.65 -8.00
C GLU A 21 -6.93 8.62 -7.74
N LEU A 22 -6.21 9.67 -8.12
CA LEU A 22 -4.79 9.82 -7.84
C LEU A 22 -4.50 9.79 -6.33
N LYS A 23 -5.30 10.50 -5.52
CA LYS A 23 -5.17 10.49 -4.06
C LYS A 23 -5.35 9.08 -3.49
N LYS A 24 -6.35 8.34 -3.98
CA LYS A 24 -6.61 6.96 -3.57
C LYS A 24 -5.45 6.04 -3.95
N ALA A 25 -4.90 6.18 -5.16
CA ALA A 25 -3.74 5.41 -5.61
C ALA A 25 -2.50 5.69 -4.75
N CYS A 26 -2.26 6.96 -4.37
CA CYS A 26 -1.16 7.34 -3.47
C CYS A 26 -1.30 6.71 -2.08
N GLN A 27 -2.52 6.67 -1.52
CA GLN A 27 -2.79 6.00 -0.24
C GLN A 27 -2.55 4.48 -0.32
N GLN A 28 -3.02 3.84 -1.39
CA GLN A 28 -2.79 2.40 -1.62
C GLN A 28 -1.29 2.08 -1.77
N PHE A 29 -0.54 2.95 -2.43
CA PHE A 29 0.91 2.82 -2.52
C PHE A 29 1.58 2.89 -1.14
N GLU A 30 1.20 3.86 -0.30
CA GLU A 30 1.73 3.98 1.06
C GLU A 30 1.41 2.74 1.90
N ALA A 31 0.21 2.15 1.77
CA ALA A 31 -0.13 0.89 2.43
C ALA A 31 0.83 -0.25 2.04
N ILE A 32 1.09 -0.43 0.74
CA ILE A 32 2.01 -1.46 0.24
C ILE A 32 3.43 -1.21 0.77
N PHE A 33 3.87 0.05 0.75
CA PHE A 33 5.18 0.43 1.26
C PHE A 33 5.32 0.18 2.76
N LEU A 34 4.30 0.54 3.56
CA LEU A 34 4.26 0.27 5.00
C LEU A 34 4.33 -1.22 5.28
N ARG A 35 3.58 -2.04 4.56
CA ARG A 35 3.67 -3.50 4.67
C ARG A 35 5.08 -4.00 4.41
N TYR A 36 5.72 -3.50 3.36
CA TYR A 36 7.10 -3.86 3.04
C TYR A 36 8.07 -3.43 4.15
N LEU A 37 7.95 -2.20 4.62
CA LEU A 37 8.76 -1.64 5.71
C LEU A 37 8.62 -2.49 6.98
N LEU A 38 7.39 -2.79 7.39
CA LEU A 38 7.09 -3.63 8.55
C LEU A 38 7.69 -5.04 8.42
N LYS A 39 7.63 -5.61 7.22
CA LYS A 39 8.27 -6.91 6.91
C LYS A 39 9.79 -6.84 7.05
N GLU A 40 10.44 -5.83 6.50
CA GLU A 40 11.91 -5.68 6.61
C GLU A 40 12.34 -5.40 8.06
N MET A 41 11.60 -4.56 8.81
CA MET A 41 11.84 -4.35 10.23
C MET A 41 11.82 -5.67 11.01
N ARG A 42 10.86 -6.56 10.73
CA ARG A 42 10.80 -7.86 11.41
C ARG A 42 11.92 -8.81 11.05
N LYS A 43 12.46 -8.77 9.83
CA LYS A 43 13.64 -9.56 9.48
C LYS A 43 14.87 -9.20 10.32
N THR A 44 14.91 -7.98 10.87
CA THR A 44 16.00 -7.56 11.79
C THR A 44 15.84 -8.09 13.21
N VAL A 45 14.65 -8.61 13.57
CA VAL A 45 14.42 -9.24 14.87
C VAL A 45 14.94 -10.67 14.82
N PRO A 46 15.87 -11.08 15.70
CA PRO A 46 16.39 -12.44 15.72
C PRO A 46 15.29 -13.49 15.89
N ASN A 47 15.35 -14.57 15.10
CA ASN A 47 14.39 -15.69 15.12
C ASN A 47 14.53 -16.60 16.37
N GLY A 48 14.59 -16.02 17.57
CA GLY A 48 14.90 -16.72 18.83
C GLY A 48 13.86 -16.56 19.95
N GLY A 49 12.68 -16.01 19.65
CA GLY A 49 11.61 -15.78 20.64
C GLY A 49 10.71 -17.00 20.92
N LEU A 50 9.83 -16.87 21.92
CA LEU A 50 8.85 -17.87 22.38
C LEU A 50 7.95 -18.45 21.27
N PHE A 51 7.77 -17.72 20.18
CA PHE A 51 7.02 -18.15 19.01
C PHE A 51 8.02 -18.48 17.90
N GLY A 52 8.30 -19.77 17.70
CA GLY A 52 9.17 -20.22 16.61
C GLY A 52 8.60 -19.91 15.22
N ASN A 53 9.39 -20.21 14.18
CA ASN A 53 9.01 -20.07 12.76
C ASN A 53 7.94 -21.07 12.31
N SER A 54 6.76 -21.06 12.94
CA SER A 54 5.63 -21.87 12.49
C SER A 54 4.97 -21.24 11.27
N LEU A 55 4.57 -22.06 10.30
CA LEU A 55 3.88 -21.61 9.09
C LEU A 55 2.61 -20.82 9.43
N SER A 56 1.82 -21.30 10.39
CA SER A 56 0.59 -20.65 10.84
C SER A 56 0.83 -19.25 11.41
N PHE A 57 1.89 -19.07 12.19
CA PHE A 57 2.27 -17.77 12.73
C PHE A 57 2.69 -16.80 11.62
N ASN A 58 3.46 -17.26 10.64
CA ASN A 58 3.86 -16.43 9.49
C ASN A 58 2.64 -15.97 8.65
N ILE A 59 1.66 -16.84 8.46
CA ILE A 59 0.41 -16.50 7.75
C ILE A 59 -0.39 -15.47 8.56
N PHE A 60 -0.62 -15.72 9.85
CA PHE A 60 -1.30 -14.78 10.74
C PHE A 60 -0.61 -13.41 10.76
N GLN A 61 0.71 -13.41 10.86
CA GLN A 61 1.51 -12.19 10.87
C GLN A 61 1.40 -11.43 9.55
N SER A 62 1.40 -12.12 8.41
CA SER A 62 1.22 -11.48 7.10
C SER A 62 -0.16 -10.82 6.99
N LEU A 63 -1.22 -11.50 7.45
CA LEU A 63 -2.58 -10.94 7.48
C LEU A 63 -2.70 -9.75 8.44
N TYR A 64 -2.03 -9.84 9.59
CA TYR A 64 -1.95 -8.75 10.55
C TYR A 64 -1.27 -7.52 9.94
N ASP A 65 -0.18 -7.72 9.21
CA ASP A 65 0.56 -6.66 8.53
C ASP A 65 -0.26 -6.00 7.43
N ASP A 66 -1.01 -6.79 6.67
CA ASP A 66 -1.94 -6.28 5.66
C ASP A 66 -2.95 -5.32 6.29
N ALA A 67 -3.68 -5.78 7.32
CA ALA A 67 -4.69 -4.97 8.00
C ALA A 67 -4.08 -3.73 8.68
N LEU A 68 -2.94 -3.88 9.33
CA LEU A 68 -2.23 -2.78 10.00
C LEU A 68 -1.77 -1.73 8.98
N SER A 69 -1.17 -2.16 7.86
CA SER A 69 -0.69 -1.24 6.83
C SER A 69 -1.81 -0.46 6.17
N GLU A 70 -2.97 -1.09 5.95
CA GLU A 70 -4.15 -0.43 5.42
C GLU A 70 -4.71 0.61 6.40
N GLU A 71 -4.83 0.27 7.68
CA GLU A 71 -5.34 1.19 8.70
C GLU A 71 -4.39 2.38 8.93
N LEU A 72 -3.08 2.13 8.92
CA LEU A 72 -2.07 3.18 9.02
C LEU A 72 -2.13 4.14 7.83
N SER A 73 -2.28 3.63 6.60
CA SER A 73 -2.39 4.48 5.40
C SER A 73 -3.64 5.38 5.41
N ARG A 74 -4.71 4.98 6.10
CA ARG A 74 -5.94 5.77 6.25
C ARG A 74 -5.80 6.85 7.32
N ASN A 75 -5.13 6.55 8.44
CA ASN A 75 -5.02 7.42 9.62
C ASN A 75 -3.72 8.24 9.65
N LYS A 76 -3.45 9.02 8.60
CA LYS A 76 -2.27 9.91 8.45
C LYS A 76 -0.91 9.26 8.17
N GLY A 77 -0.81 7.93 8.08
CA GLY A 77 0.34 7.23 7.52
C GLY A 77 1.70 7.75 7.99
N ILE A 78 2.67 7.75 7.07
CA ILE A 78 4.00 8.34 7.25
C ILE A 78 4.19 9.61 6.41
N GLY A 79 3.18 9.96 5.60
CA GLY A 79 3.15 11.18 4.78
C GLY A 79 3.68 10.99 3.35
N ILE A 80 4.01 9.76 2.96
CA ILE A 80 4.49 9.46 1.60
C ILE A 80 3.37 9.66 0.59
N ALA A 81 2.14 9.23 0.92
CA ALA A 81 0.99 9.39 0.03
C ALA A 81 0.71 10.87 -0.28
N GLU A 82 0.83 11.75 0.72
CA GLU A 82 0.56 13.18 0.56
C GLU A 82 1.63 13.86 -0.30
N GLU A 83 2.90 13.50 -0.11
CA GLU A 83 3.98 14.06 -0.92
C GLU A 83 3.94 13.56 -2.37
N LEU A 84 3.66 12.28 -2.59
CA LEU A 84 3.41 11.73 -3.93
C LEU A 84 2.23 12.41 -4.60
N TYR A 85 1.13 12.61 -3.87
CA TYR A 85 -0.03 13.33 -4.39
C TYR A 85 0.33 14.77 -4.75
N ARG A 86 1.07 15.49 -3.91
CA ARG A 86 1.52 16.87 -4.17
C ARG A 86 2.37 16.98 -5.43
N GLN A 87 3.20 15.98 -5.71
CA GLN A 87 4.05 15.96 -6.90
C GLN A 87 3.26 15.58 -8.15
N LEU A 88 2.44 14.52 -8.08
CA LEU A 88 1.72 13.97 -9.23
C LEU A 88 0.50 14.80 -9.62
N SER A 89 -0.18 15.46 -8.68
CA SER A 89 -1.34 16.33 -8.97
C SER A 89 -0.99 17.57 -9.78
N LYS A 90 0.29 17.86 -10.00
CA LYS A 90 0.74 18.90 -10.93
C LYS A 90 0.67 18.47 -12.39
N TYR A 91 0.61 17.16 -12.64
CA TYR A 91 0.66 16.55 -13.98
C TYR A 91 -0.68 15.93 -14.42
N VAL A 92 -1.71 16.02 -13.58
CA VAL A 92 -3.08 15.54 -13.79
C VAL A 92 -4.04 16.71 -13.62
#